data_AF-A0A2E6CLS3-F1
#
_entry.id   AF-A0A2E6CLS3-F1
#
_cell.length_a   1.000
_cell.length_b   1.000
_cell.length_c   1.000
_cell.angle_alpha   90.00
_cell.angle_beta   90.00
_cell.angle_gamma   90.00
#
_symmetry.space_group_name_H-M   'P 1'
#
loop_
_entity.id
_entity.type
_entity.pdbx_description
1 polymer ?
#
loop_
_entity_poly.entity_id
_entity_poly.type
_entity_poly.pdbx_seq_one_letter_code
_entity_poly.pdbx_strand_id
1 'polypeptide(L)'
;MIRNQDYELNIRIRESGRLVWFNPNLVVRYKPRPSLRALFRQYFQYGQWKRAVLKLHPTSIKIRQVLPPALIIGIILGITLAASLTLWGLILPGCYLTGVLIASLIQKSSNSVEKIILMLVFPTMHIAWGLGFLIGSSIRKPNKVNKGISPNF
;
A
#
# COMPACT_ATOMS: atom_id res chain seq x y z
N MET A 1 11.69 11.86 -10.01
CA MET A 1 12.25 10.95 -8.99
C MET A 1 11.52 9.62 -9.05
N ILE A 2 12.25 8.52 -9.25
CA ILE A 2 11.69 7.17 -9.19
C ILE A 2 11.36 6.85 -7.72
N ARG A 3 10.14 6.43 -7.41
CA ARG A 3 9.81 6.00 -6.02
C ARG A 3 10.03 4.50 -5.86
N ASN A 4 10.16 4.08 -4.60
CA ASN A 4 10.32 2.67 -4.21
C ASN A 4 11.69 2.08 -4.65
N GLN A 5 12.70 2.94 -4.82
CA GLN A 5 14.09 2.57 -5.13
C GLN A 5 14.76 1.83 -3.97
N ASP A 6 14.49 2.27 -2.75
CA ASP A 6 14.88 1.60 -1.51
C ASP A 6 14.34 0.17 -1.43
N TYR A 7 13.09 -0.03 -1.84
CA TYR A 7 12.47 -1.36 -1.87
C TYR A 7 13.11 -2.27 -2.92
N GLU A 8 13.37 -1.75 -4.12
CA GLU A 8 14.03 -2.50 -5.21
C GLU A 8 15.49 -2.82 -4.86
N LEU A 9 16.23 -1.86 -4.28
CA LEU A 9 17.59 -2.06 -3.78
C LEU A 9 17.64 -3.19 -2.73
N ASN A 10 16.68 -3.18 -1.79
CA ASN A 10 16.55 -4.23 -0.78
C ASN A 10 16.21 -5.60 -1.37
N ILE A 11 15.60 -5.68 -2.56
CA ILE A 11 15.43 -6.94 -3.27
C ILE A 11 16.77 -7.37 -3.87
N ARG A 12 17.46 -6.47 -4.58
CA ARG A 12 18.77 -6.77 -5.19
C ARG A 12 19.82 -7.23 -4.18
N ILE A 13 19.91 -6.60 -3.02
CA ILE A 13 20.83 -7.00 -1.94
C ILE A 13 20.54 -8.44 -1.47
N ARG A 14 19.27 -8.79 -1.30
CA ARG A 14 18.87 -10.16 -0.91
C ARG A 14 19.11 -11.18 -2.01
N GLU A 15 18.82 -10.82 -3.27
CA GLU A 15 19.10 -11.65 -4.43
C GLU A 15 20.60 -11.91 -4.63
N SER A 16 21.48 -10.98 -4.18
CA SER A 16 22.93 -11.19 -4.15
C SER A 16 23.43 -11.96 -2.92
N GLY A 17 22.54 -12.59 -2.15
CA GLY A 17 22.89 -13.37 -0.95
C GLY A 17 23.34 -12.54 0.26
N ARG A 18 23.13 -11.21 0.23
CA ARG A 18 23.52 -10.30 1.32
C ARG A 18 22.34 -10.04 2.27
N LEU A 19 22.67 -9.71 3.51
CA LEU A 19 21.68 -9.42 4.55
C LEU A 19 21.32 -7.93 4.57
N VAL A 20 20.03 -7.62 4.73
CA VAL A 20 19.55 -6.26 5.03
C VAL A 20 19.32 -6.18 6.54
N TRP A 21 20.19 -5.45 7.24
CA TRP A 21 20.12 -5.30 8.69
C TRP A 21 19.22 -4.14 9.11
N PHE A 22 18.49 -4.31 10.22
CA PHE A 22 17.68 -3.26 10.84
C PHE A 22 18.39 -2.78 12.11
N ASN A 23 18.77 -1.50 12.13
CA ASN A 23 19.38 -0.87 13.30
C ASN A 23 18.33 -0.05 14.06
N PRO A 24 17.83 -0.49 15.23
CA PRO A 24 16.85 0.24 16.00
C PRO A 24 17.39 1.54 16.62
N ASN A 25 18.71 1.70 16.72
CA ASN A 25 19.34 2.89 17.29
C ASN A 25 19.41 4.07 16.31
N LEU A 26 19.10 3.84 15.02
CA LEU A 26 19.10 4.89 14.02
C LEU A 26 17.84 5.75 14.15
N VAL A 27 17.99 6.97 14.70
CA VAL A 27 16.89 7.91 14.87
C VAL A 27 16.73 8.79 13.63
N VAL A 28 15.59 8.71 12.96
CA VAL A 28 15.24 9.56 11.82
C VAL A 28 14.02 10.40 12.18
N ARG A 29 14.11 11.73 12.01
CA ARG A 29 12.94 12.61 12.18
C ARG A 29 11.98 12.42 11.01
N TYR A 30 10.81 11.85 11.30
CA TYR A 30 9.75 11.69 10.30
C TYR A 30 8.88 12.94 10.22
N LYS A 31 8.56 13.37 8.99
CA LYS A 31 7.60 14.45 8.72
C LYS A 31 6.31 13.86 8.14
N PRO A 32 5.22 13.76 8.91
CA PRO A 32 3.95 13.24 8.40
C PRO A 32 3.34 14.16 7.33
N ARG A 33 2.40 13.63 6.56
CA ARG A 33 1.64 14.44 5.59
C ARG A 33 0.59 15.27 6.33
N PRO A 34 0.48 16.57 6.02
CA PRO A 34 -0.37 17.48 6.78
C PRO A 34 -1.86 17.37 6.41
N SER A 35 -2.23 16.64 5.36
CA SER A 35 -3.62 16.55 4.89
C SER A 35 -3.96 15.21 4.26
N LEU A 36 -5.25 14.86 4.27
CA LEU A 36 -5.79 13.66 3.62
C LEU A 36 -5.47 13.64 2.11
N ARG A 37 -5.50 14.79 1.44
CA ARG A 37 -5.14 14.88 0.01
C ARG A 37 -3.67 14.54 -0.24
N ALA A 38 -2.77 15.02 0.62
CA ALA A 38 -1.35 14.69 0.53
C ALA A 38 -1.09 13.21 0.85
N LEU A 39 -1.81 12.68 1.84
CA LEU A 39 -1.77 11.26 2.21
C LEU A 39 -2.26 10.37 1.05
N PHE A 40 -3.41 10.69 0.47
CA PHE A 40 -3.98 9.98 -0.68
C PHE A 40 -2.96 9.93 -1.81
N ARG A 41 -2.39 11.09 -2.19
CA ARG A 41 -1.40 11.16 -3.27
C ARG A 41 -0.19 10.27 -3.00
N GLN A 42 0.30 10.25 -1.77
CA GLN A 42 1.40 9.39 -1.36
C GLN A 42 1.07 7.90 -1.50
N TYR A 43 -0.04 7.44 -0.91
CA TYR A 43 -0.43 6.03 -0.97
C TYR A 43 -0.78 5.57 -2.39
N PHE A 44 -1.41 6.44 -3.18
CA PHE A 44 -1.68 6.22 -4.59
C PHE A 44 -0.39 5.99 -5.38
N GLN A 45 0.61 6.83 -5.15
CA GLN A 45 1.91 6.67 -5.79
C GLN A 45 2.63 5.41 -5.31
N TYR A 46 2.49 5.03 -4.05
CA TYR A 46 3.05 3.77 -3.53
C TYR A 46 2.42 2.55 -4.21
N GLY A 47 1.10 2.51 -4.38
CA GLY A 47 0.41 1.45 -5.11
C GLY A 47 0.89 1.34 -6.57
N GLN A 48 0.98 2.48 -7.29
CA GLN A 48 1.45 2.51 -8.67
C GLN A 48 2.86 1.94 -8.82
N TRP A 49 3.78 2.36 -7.94
CA TRP A 49 5.17 1.93 -7.96
C TRP A 49 5.34 0.48 -7.51
N LYS A 50 4.49 -0.01 -6.60
CA LYS A 50 4.51 -1.44 -6.25
C LYS A 50 4.18 -2.29 -7.46
N ARG A 51 3.20 -1.92 -8.29
CA ARG A 51 2.91 -2.63 -9.54
C ARG A 51 4.08 -2.57 -10.53
N ALA A 52 4.79 -1.43 -10.61
CA ALA A 52 6.00 -1.33 -11.42
C ALA A 52 7.10 -2.30 -10.95
N VAL A 53 7.36 -2.35 -9.64
CA VAL A 53 8.36 -3.28 -9.07
C VAL A 53 7.93 -4.74 -9.25
N LEU A 54 6.65 -5.08 -9.14
CA LEU A 54 6.18 -6.44 -9.38
C LEU A 54 6.44 -6.94 -10.81
N LYS A 55 6.48 -6.03 -11.80
CA LYS A 55 6.87 -6.39 -13.17
C LYS A 55 8.35 -6.75 -13.28
N LEU A 56 9.20 -6.23 -12.40
CA LEU A 56 10.64 -6.50 -12.35
C LEU A 56 10.97 -7.69 -11.45
N HIS A 57 10.32 -7.78 -10.30
CA HIS A 57 10.50 -8.82 -9.28
C HIS A 57 9.13 -9.41 -8.88
N PRO A 58 8.55 -10.35 -9.67
CA PRO A 58 7.23 -10.92 -9.42
C PRO A 58 7.10 -11.62 -8.06
N THR A 59 8.18 -12.25 -7.59
CA THR A 59 8.27 -12.96 -6.31
C THR A 59 8.24 -12.02 -5.10
N SER A 60 8.34 -10.69 -5.30
CA SER A 60 8.31 -9.70 -4.21
C SER A 60 6.90 -9.41 -3.67
N ILE A 61 5.87 -10.05 -4.18
CA ILE A 61 4.48 -9.82 -3.75
C ILE A 61 4.25 -10.35 -2.32
N LYS A 62 3.51 -9.59 -1.51
CA LYS A 62 3.07 -10.01 -0.18
C LYS A 62 1.55 -9.90 -0.10
N ILE A 63 0.90 -10.83 0.61
CA ILE A 63 -0.57 -10.88 0.76
C ILE A 63 -1.14 -9.52 1.19
N ARG A 64 -0.53 -8.88 2.20
CA ARG A 64 -0.93 -7.56 2.70
C ARG A 64 -0.98 -6.45 1.65
N GLN A 65 -0.26 -6.59 0.53
CA GLN A 65 -0.21 -5.61 -0.55
C GLN A 65 -1.31 -5.82 -1.59
N VAL A 66 -1.90 -7.02 -1.64
CA VAL A 66 -3.00 -7.42 -2.53
C VAL A 66 -4.36 -7.22 -1.87
N LEU A 67 -4.42 -7.24 -0.54
CA LEU A 67 -5.66 -7.02 0.22
C LEU A 67 -6.37 -5.70 -0.14
N PRO A 68 -5.70 -4.52 -0.22
CA PRO A 68 -6.44 -3.29 -0.53
C PRO A 68 -7.01 -3.25 -1.96
N PRO A 69 -6.28 -3.65 -3.04
CA PRO A 69 -6.88 -3.80 -4.37
C PRO A 69 -8.08 -4.77 -4.39
N ALA A 70 -7.95 -5.93 -3.74
CA ALA A 70 -9.02 -6.93 -3.68
C ALA A 70 -10.25 -6.39 -2.94
N LEU A 71 -10.04 -5.67 -1.83
CA LEU A 71 -11.09 -5.01 -1.07
C LEU A 71 -11.88 -4.01 -1.93
N ILE A 72 -11.20 -3.16 -2.72
CA ILE A 72 -11.88 -2.18 -3.57
C ILE A 72 -12.76 -2.88 -4.61
N ILE A 73 -12.23 -3.90 -5.27
CA ILE A 73 -12.99 -4.70 -6.25
C ILE A 73 -14.19 -5.35 -5.57
N GLY A 74 -13.99 -5.98 -4.40
CA GLY A 74 -15.05 -6.62 -3.64
C GLY A 74 -16.15 -5.65 -3.20
N ILE A 75 -15.79 -4.45 -2.74
CA ILE A 75 -16.76 -3.41 -2.35
C ILE A 75 -17.57 -2.96 -3.56
N ILE A 76 -16.93 -2.70 -4.71
CA ILE A 76 -17.64 -2.29 -5.94
C ILE A 76 -18.61 -3.39 -6.39
N LEU A 77 -18.16 -4.65 -6.43
CA LEU A 77 -19.00 -5.78 -6.79
C LEU A 77 -20.16 -5.97 -5.80
N GLY A 78 -19.90 -5.84 -4.49
CA GLY A 78 -20.91 -5.96 -3.45
C GLY A 78 -21.98 -4.87 -3.53
N ILE A 79 -21.59 -3.61 -3.74
CA ILE A 79 -22.54 -2.51 -3.91
C ILE A 79 -23.39 -2.70 -5.17
N THR A 80 -22.79 -3.09 -6.30
CA THR A 80 -23.52 -3.38 -7.54
C THR A 80 -24.51 -4.53 -7.35
N LEU A 81 -24.12 -5.59 -6.64
CA LEU A 81 -25.01 -6.70 -6.32
C LEU A 81 -26.17 -6.28 -5.40
N ALA A 82 -25.89 -5.41 -4.43
CA ALA A 82 -26.89 -4.86 -3.51
C ALA A 82 -27.92 -3.98 -4.20
N ALA A 83 -27.49 -3.17 -5.17
CA ALA A 83 -28.38 -2.33 -5.95
C ALA A 83 -29.28 -3.14 -6.89
N SER A 84 -28.79 -4.25 -7.43
CA SER A 84 -29.46 -4.96 -8.52
C SER A 84 -30.23 -6.23 -8.11
N LEU A 85 -29.80 -6.94 -7.05
CA LEU A 85 -30.37 -8.24 -6.70
C LEU A 85 -30.65 -8.42 -5.21
N THR A 86 -29.70 -8.11 -4.32
CA THR A 86 -29.84 -8.47 -2.91
C THR A 86 -28.94 -7.71 -1.95
N LEU A 87 -29.50 -7.27 -0.81
CA LEU A 87 -28.77 -6.58 0.26
C LEU A 87 -27.58 -7.38 0.84
N TRP A 88 -27.49 -8.69 0.59
CA TRP A 88 -26.31 -9.49 0.95
C TRP A 88 -25.00 -8.94 0.35
N GLY A 89 -25.07 -8.22 -0.77
CA GLY A 89 -23.93 -7.50 -1.34
C GLY A 89 -23.29 -6.47 -0.40
N LEU A 90 -24.02 -6.01 0.63
CA LEU A 90 -23.53 -5.06 1.62
C LEU A 90 -22.73 -5.69 2.77
N ILE A 91 -22.65 -7.03 2.86
CA ILE A 91 -21.89 -7.69 3.93
C ILE A 91 -20.43 -7.23 3.92
N LEU A 92 -19.75 -7.31 2.77
CA LEU A 92 -18.33 -6.97 2.70
C LEU A 92 -18.05 -5.48 2.97
N PRO A 93 -18.77 -4.52 2.36
CA PRO A 93 -18.69 -3.11 2.75
C PRO A 93 -18.96 -2.88 4.24
N GLY A 94 -20.00 -3.53 4.80
CA GLY A 94 -20.36 -3.43 6.21
C GLY A 94 -19.25 -3.95 7.13
N CYS A 95 -18.71 -5.14 6.86
CA CYS A 95 -17.57 -5.70 7.60
C CYS A 95 -16.35 -4.77 7.56
N TYR A 96 -16.07 -4.17 6.40
CA TYR A 96 -14.97 -3.23 6.26
C TYR A 96 -15.17 -1.98 7.12
N LEU A 97 -16.35 -1.35 7.03
CA LEU A 97 -16.67 -0.16 7.83
C LEU A 97 -16.60 -0.43 9.33
N THR A 98 -17.16 -1.56 9.79
CA THR A 98 -17.06 -2.01 11.18
C THR A 98 -15.60 -2.23 11.59
N GLY A 99 -14.78 -2.85 10.72
CA GLY A 99 -13.35 -3.03 10.96
C GLY A 99 -12.60 -1.71 11.10
N VAL A 100 -12.89 -0.72 10.25
CA VAL A 100 -12.30 0.64 10.34
C VAL A 100 -12.72 1.32 11.64
N LEU A 101 -13.99 1.20 12.03
CA LEU A 101 -14.51 1.76 13.28
C LEU A 101 -13.77 1.17 14.48
N ILE A 102 -13.71 -0.16 14.59
CA ILE A 102 -13.00 -0.86 15.66
C ILE A 102 -11.54 -0.46 15.68
N ALA A 103 -10.84 -0.51 14.54
CA ALA A 103 -9.42 -0.16 14.44
C ALA A 103 -9.13 1.28 14.89
N SER A 104 -10.04 2.21 14.59
CA SER A 104 -9.90 3.62 15.00
C SER A 104 -10.14 3.81 16.50
N LEU A 105 -11.07 3.06 17.10
CA LEU A 105 -11.43 3.17 18.51
C LEU A 105 -10.39 2.53 19.45
N ILE A 106 -9.80 1.40 19.05
CA ILE A 106 -8.79 0.68 19.85
C ILE A 106 -7.40 1.34 19.81
N GLN A 107 -7.20 2.32 18.92
CA GLN A 107 -5.93 3.03 18.84
C GLN A 107 -5.62 3.71 20.18
N LYS A 108 -4.38 3.55 20.65
CA LYS A 108 -3.84 4.20 21.85
C LYS A 108 -3.64 5.70 21.61
N SER A 109 -4.74 6.44 21.55
CA SER A 109 -4.78 7.90 21.56
C SER A 109 -5.72 8.37 22.66
N SER A 110 -5.29 9.37 23.42
CA SER A 110 -6.10 10.06 24.43
C SER A 110 -7.06 11.08 23.82
N ASN A 111 -6.94 11.36 22.52
CA ASN A 111 -7.71 12.38 21.83
C ASN A 111 -8.80 11.77 20.94
N SER A 112 -10.06 12.01 21.29
CA SER A 112 -11.24 11.55 20.53
C SER A 112 -11.26 12.09 19.09
N VAL A 113 -10.75 13.30 18.86
CA VAL A 113 -10.66 13.90 17.52
C VAL A 113 -9.73 13.09 16.63
N GLU A 114 -8.60 12.61 17.16
CA GLU A 114 -7.68 11.75 16.40
C GLU A 114 -8.36 10.44 16.01
N LYS A 115 -9.13 9.83 16.92
CA LYS A 115 -9.88 8.60 16.63
C LYS A 115 -10.90 8.81 15.51
N ILE A 116 -11.60 9.95 15.49
CA ILE A 116 -12.53 10.29 14.41
C ILE A 116 -11.77 10.52 13.09
N ILE A 117 -10.64 11.23 13.13
CA ILE A 117 -9.79 11.45 11.94
C ILE A 117 -9.30 10.11 11.38
N LEU A 118 -8.96 9.13 12.22
CA LEU A 118 -8.52 7.80 11.79
C LEU A 118 -9.57 7.06 10.96
N MET A 119 -10.86 7.30 11.23
CA MET A 119 -11.96 6.75 10.43
C MET A 119 -11.92 7.24 8.98
N LEU A 120 -11.31 8.40 8.71
CA LEU A 120 -11.09 8.91 7.35
C LEU A 120 -9.71 8.51 6.81
N VAL A 121 -8.69 8.45 7.67
CA VAL A 121 -7.31 8.10 7.28
C VAL A 121 -7.23 6.66 6.78
N PHE A 122 -7.82 5.69 7.47
CA PHE A 122 -7.73 4.29 7.04
C PHE A 122 -8.36 4.07 5.67
N PRO A 123 -9.62 4.47 5.39
CA PRO A 123 -10.17 4.36 4.04
C PRO A 123 -9.34 5.09 3.00
N THR A 124 -8.87 6.30 3.31
CA THR A 124 -8.00 7.07 2.40
C THR A 124 -6.76 6.27 2.00
N MET A 125 -6.08 5.63 2.95
CA MET A 125 -4.89 4.80 2.68
C MET A 125 -5.22 3.56 1.83
N HIS A 126 -6.28 2.81 2.19
CA HIS A 126 -6.65 1.57 1.49
C HIS A 126 -7.12 1.85 0.05
N ILE A 127 -7.99 2.85 -0.11
CA ILE A 127 -8.51 3.28 -1.42
C ILE A 127 -7.38 3.80 -2.28
N ALA A 128 -6.56 4.73 -1.76
CA ALA A 128 -5.45 5.29 -2.52
C ALA A 128 -4.46 4.21 -2.97
N TRP A 129 -4.02 3.33 -2.07
CA TRP A 129 -3.12 2.23 -2.41
C TRP A 129 -3.72 1.31 -3.46
N GLY A 130 -4.97 0.85 -3.23
CA GLY A 130 -5.62 -0.10 -4.12
C GLY A 130 -5.85 0.48 -5.52
N LEU A 131 -6.37 1.71 -5.62
CA LEU A 131 -6.52 2.40 -6.91
C LEU A 131 -5.18 2.62 -7.60
N GLY A 132 -4.16 3.06 -6.84
CA GLY A 132 -2.82 3.26 -7.38
C GLY A 132 -2.23 1.98 -7.96
N PHE A 133 -2.42 0.86 -7.27
CA PHE A 133 -1.99 -0.46 -7.73
C PHE A 133 -2.76 -0.90 -8.99
N LEU A 134 -4.10 -0.78 -8.98
CA LEU A 134 -4.97 -1.19 -10.08
C LEU A 134 -4.80 -0.35 -11.35
N ILE A 135 -4.47 0.94 -11.21
CA ILE A 135 -4.14 1.81 -12.35
C ILE A 135 -2.70 1.55 -12.81
N GLY A 136 -1.76 1.40 -11.88
CA GLY A 136 -0.34 1.23 -12.17
C GLY A 136 0.34 2.53 -12.62
N SER A 137 1.67 2.54 -12.63
CA SER A 137 2.42 3.70 -13.14
C SER A 137 2.54 3.66 -14.66
N SER A 138 2.27 4.78 -15.33
CA SER A 138 2.62 5.02 -16.75
C SER A 138 4.15 5.15 -16.97
N ILE A 139 4.93 5.21 -15.89
CA ILE A 139 6.37 5.46 -15.95
C ILE A 139 7.09 4.31 -16.68
N ARG A 140 7.83 4.69 -17.72
CA ARG A 140 8.61 3.86 -18.64
C ARG A 140 9.47 2.86 -17.87
N LYS A 141 9.50 1.60 -18.32
CA LYS A 141 10.27 0.50 -17.73
C LYS A 141 11.70 0.99 -17.43
N PRO A 142 12.24 0.85 -16.21
CA PRO A 142 13.67 0.98 -16.04
C PRO A 142 14.34 -0.10 -16.91
N ASN A 143 15.39 0.29 -17.64
CA ASN A 143 16.15 -0.63 -18.49
C ASN A 143 16.52 -1.87 -17.67
N LYS A 144 16.38 -3.07 -18.25
CA LYS A 144 16.95 -4.28 -17.66
C LYS A 144 18.43 -4.01 -17.45
N VAL A 145 18.87 -3.87 -16.20
CA VAL A 145 20.30 -3.89 -15.87
C VAL A 145 20.74 -5.31 -16.20
N ASN A 146 21.59 -5.47 -17.22
CA ASN A 146 22.18 -6.75 -17.55
C ASN A 146 22.82 -7.31 -16.28
N LYS A 147 22.46 -8.54 -15.91
CA LYS A 147 23.13 -9.32 -14.86
C LYS A 147 24.51 -9.75 -15.38
N GLY A 148 25.38 -8.76 -15.66
CA GLY A 148 26.80 -8.97 -15.85
C GLY A 148 27.41 -9.12 -14.46
N ILE A 149 27.67 -10.36 -14.11
CA ILE A 149 28.43 -10.73 -12.91
C ILE A 149 29.83 -10.16 -13.08
N SER A 150 30.22 -9.19 -12.24
CA SER A 150 31.63 -9.00 -11.87
C SER A 150 31.73 -9.21 -10.36
N PRO A 151 32.24 -10.36 -9.88
CA PRO A 151 32.59 -10.49 -8.49
C PRO A 151 33.92 -9.78 -8.31
N ASN A 152 33.97 -8.79 -7.43
CA ASN A 152 35.15 -8.38 -6.65
C ASN A 152 34.78 -7.05 -5.97
N PHE A 153 34.29 -7.12 -4.73
CA PHE A 153 34.50 -6.19 -3.61
C PHE A 153 33.83 -6.78 -2.35
#